data_AF-U2QTE3-F1
#
_entry.id   AF-U2QTE3-F1
#
_cell.length_a   1.000
_cell.length_b   1.000
_cell.length_c   1.000
_cell.angle_alpha   90.00
_cell.angle_beta   90.00
_cell.angle_gamma   90.00
#
_symmetry.space_group_name_H-M   'P 1'
#
loop_
_entity.id
_entity.type
_entity.pdbx_description
1 polymer ?
#
loop_
_entity_poly.entity_id
_entity_poly.type
_entity_poly.pdbx_seq_one_letter_code
_entity_poly.pdbx_strand_id
1 'polypeptide(L)' 'MLKVVGRSIAMGNAAPEMKAASQFVTLSNEDDGVAYGIKHYLD' A
#
# COMPACT_ATOMS: atom_id res chain seq x y z
N MET A 1 12.31 3.36 2.72
CA MET A 1 10.96 3.56 3.30
C MET A 1 10.19 2.25 3.36
N LEU A 2 9.67 1.67 2.26
CA LEU A 2 8.88 0.42 2.29
C LEU A 2 9.62 -0.78 2.92
N LYS A 3 10.90 -0.98 2.60
CA LYS A 3 11.69 -2.11 3.11
C LYS A 3 12.02 -2.06 4.62
N VAL A 4 11.71 -0.95 5.29
CA VAL A 4 12.16 -0.67 6.68
C VAL A 4 10.98 -0.50 7.65
N VAL A 5 9.79 -0.21 7.13
CA VAL A 5 8.59 0.00 7.96
C VAL A 5 7.96 -1.34 8.33
N GLY A 6 7.37 -1.42 9.53
CA GLY A 6 6.77 -2.66 10.04
C GLY A 6 5.56 -3.16 9.25
N ARG A 7 4.82 -2.26 8.61
CA ARG A 7 3.81 -2.58 7.59
C ARG A 7 4.03 -1.69 6.37
N SER A 8 4.41 -2.31 5.26
CA SER A 8 4.70 -1.61 4.01
C SER A 8 3.57 -1.80 3.01
N ILE A 9 2.95 -0.70 2.57
CA ILE A 9 1.79 -0.70 1.68
C ILE A 9 2.14 0.08 0.41
N ALA A 10 1.90 -0.52 -0.76
CA ALA A 10 2.00 0.17 -2.04
C ALA A 10 0.62 0.42 -2.66
N MET A 11 0.46 1.50 -3.41
CA MET A 11 -0.78 1.80 -4.13
C MET A 11 -0.98 0.87 -5.33
N GLY A 12 -2.24 0.67 -5.74
CA GLY A 12 -2.61 -0.16 -6.88
C GLY A 12 -2.06 0.36 -8.21
N ASN A 13 -1.83 1.66 -8.31
CA ASN A 13 -1.19 2.31 -9.46
C ASN A 13 0.30 2.60 -9.25
N ALA A 14 0.92 2.09 -8.18
CA ALA A 14 2.35 2.25 -7.95
C ALA A 14 3.20 1.47 -8.99
N ALA A 15 4.45 1.91 -9.13
CA ALA A 15 5.43 1.23 -9.99
C ALA A 15 5.64 -0.24 -9.57
N PRO A 16 5.96 -1.15 -10.51
CA PRO A 16 6.11 -2.58 -10.22
C PRO A 16 7.11 -2.89 -9.09
N GLU A 17 8.23 -2.17 -9.05
CA GLU A 17 9.26 -2.31 -8.03
C GLU A 17 8.76 -1.91 -6.63
N MET A 18 7.84 -0.96 -6.55
CA MET A 18 7.22 -0.52 -5.28
C MET A 18 6.22 -1.55 -4.78
N LYS A 19 5.43 -2.14 -5.68
CA LYS A 19 4.52 -3.24 -5.36
C LYS A 19 5.29 -4.46 -4.85
N ALA A 20 6.36 -4.84 -5.56
CA ALA A 20 7.21 -5.97 -5.20
C ALA A 20 7.97 -5.76 -3.88
N ALA A 21 8.28 -4.51 -3.52
CA ALA A 21 8.93 -4.17 -2.26
C ALA A 21 7.95 -3.97 -1.08
N SER A 22 6.64 -4.08 -1.31
CA SER A 22 5.59 -3.91 -0.30
C SER A 22 5.03 -5.25 0.18
N GLN A 23 4.46 -5.26 1.37
CA GLN A 23 3.80 -6.43 1.96
C GLN A 23 2.32 -6.52 1.55
N PHE A 24 1.74 -5.37 1.17
CA PHE A 24 0.35 -5.26 0.77
C PHE A 24 0.22 -4.21 -0.33
N VAL A 25 -0.57 -4.53 -1.34
CA VAL A 25 -0.93 -3.59 -2.39
C VAL A 25 -2.38 -3.18 -2.18
N THR A 26 -2.59 -1.89 -1.89
CA THR A 26 -3.92 -1.29 -1.73
C THR A 26 -4.50 -0.83 -3.08
N LEU A 27 -5.66 -0.18 -3.07
CA LEU A 27 -6.29 0.39 -4.27
C LEU A 27 -5.45 1.51 -4.90
N SER A 28 -5.87 1.99 -6.07
CA SER A 28 -5.35 3.22 -6.68
C SER A 28 -5.53 4.42 -5.75
N ASN A 29 -4.73 5.47 -5.93
CA ASN A 29 -5.00 6.74 -5.27
C ASN A 29 -6.32 7.38 -5.73
N GLU A 30 -6.79 7.04 -6.94
CA GLU A 30 -8.08 7.49 -7.48
C GLU A 30 -9.26 6.77 -6.82
N ASP A 31 -9.00 5.61 -6.21
CA ASP A 31 -10.00 4.73 -5.57
C ASP A 31 -9.82 4.72 -4.04
N ASP A 32 -9.40 5.84 -3.44
CA ASP A 32 -9.22 5.98 -1.98
C ASP A 32 -8.29 4.93 -1.34
N GLY A 33 -7.26 4.48 -2.06
CA GLY A 33 -6.39 3.39 -1.60
C GLY A 33 -5.70 3.62 -0.26
N VAL A 34 -5.45 4.87 0.14
CA VAL A 34 -4.92 5.16 1.49
C VAL A 34 -5.96 4.83 2.56
N ALA A 35 -7.20 5.29 2.40
CA ALA A 35 -8.27 5.02 3.36
C ALA A 35 -8.57 3.52 3.47
N TYR A 36 -8.61 2.81 2.32
CA TYR A 36 -8.77 1.37 2.29
C TYR A 36 -7.63 0.64 3.03
N GLY A 37 -6.38 1.05 2.79
CA GLY A 37 -5.21 0.46 3.43
C GLY A 37 -5.19 0.69 4.94
N ILE A 38 -5.62 1.86 5.42
CA ILE A 38 -5.74 2.14 6.86
C ILE A 38 -6.81 1.26 7.50
N LYS A 39 -8.02 1.21 6.92
CA LYS A 39 -9.12 0.38 7.43
C LYS A 39 -8.74 -1.09 7.51
N HIS A 40 -8.03 -1.62 6.50
CA HIS A 40 -7.58 -3.01 6.48
C HIS A 40 -6.72 -3.42 7.70
N TYR A 41 -6.03 -2.47 8.33
CA TYR A 41 -5.13 -2.75 9.46
C TYR A 41 -5.59 -2.22 10.82
N LEU A 42 -6.56 -1.30 10.86
CA LEU A 42 -7.03 -0.65 12.09
C LEU A 42 -8.48 -0.96 12.45
N ASP A 43 -9.29 -1.47 11.53
CA ASP A 43 -10.62 -2.03 11.81
C ASP A 43 -10.51 -3.53 12.15
#